data_AF-A0A229TF84-F1
#
_entry.id   AF-A0A229TF84-F1
#
_cell.length_a   1.000
_cell.length_b   1.000
_cell.length_c   1.000
_cell.angle_alpha   90.00
_cell.angle_beta   90.00
_cell.angle_gamma   90.00
#
_symmetry.space_group_name_H-M   'P 1'
#
loop_
_entity.id
_entity.type
_entity.pdbx_description
1 polymer ?
#
loop_
_entity_poly.entity_id
_entity_poly.type
_entity_poly.pdbx_seq_one_letter_code
_entity_poly.pdbx_strand_id
1 'polypeptide(L)'
;MTVSVRVRDLPALAERVQAAGSQRWLAGQIGISPTAINLLMQGKRTTVRVDTAAGIEDALGVPRGSLFVFTDLDLVGPYARDEVDAA
;
A
#
# COMPACT_ATOMS: atom_id res chain seq x y z
N MET A 1 0.82 -17.48 6.65
CA MET A 1 -0.43 -16.71 6.54
C MET A 1 -0.10 -15.40 5.84
N THR A 2 -0.77 -15.08 4.73
CA THR A 2 -0.42 -13.91 3.90
C THR A 2 -1.36 -12.77 4.23
N VAL A 3 -0.89 -11.79 5.00
CA VAL A 3 -1.69 -10.61 5.35
C VAL A 3 -1.76 -9.68 4.14
N SER A 4 -2.98 -9.31 3.75
CA SER A 4 -3.24 -8.45 2.60
C SER A 4 -3.96 -7.18 3.03
N VAL A 5 -3.69 -6.10 2.31
CA VAL A 5 -4.35 -4.80 2.45
C VAL A 5 -5.06 -4.47 1.15
N ARG A 6 -6.08 -3.63 1.23
CA ARG A 6 -6.81 -3.09 0.09
C ARG A 6 -6.40 -1.64 -0.19
N VAL A 7 -6.52 -1.22 -1.44
CA VAL A 7 -6.40 0.19 -1.82
C VAL A 7 -7.52 0.97 -1.12
N ARG A 8 -7.13 2.02 -0.38
CA ARG A 8 -8.03 2.90 0.35
C ARG A 8 -8.65 3.94 -0.59
N ASP A 9 -7.82 4.55 -1.42
CA ASP A 9 -8.18 5.65 -2.30
C ASP A 9 -7.47 5.46 -3.66
N LEU A 10 -8.25 5.04 -4.66
CA LEU A 10 -7.74 4.79 -6.02
C LEU A 10 -7.27 6.09 -6.71
N PRO A 11 -8.05 7.19 -6.71
CA PRO A 11 -7.59 8.47 -7.20
C PRO A 11 -6.27 8.94 -6.59
N ALA A 12 -6.15 8.91 -5.25
CA ALA A 12 -4.94 9.36 -4.56
C ALA A 12 -3.73 8.48 -4.90
N LEU A 13 -3.93 7.16 -4.99
CA LEU A 13 -2.87 6.24 -5.44
C LEU A 13 -2.41 6.58 -6.86
N ALA A 14 -3.35 6.80 -7.78
CA ALA A 14 -3.03 7.11 -9.16
C ALA A 14 -2.27 8.45 -9.29
N GLU A 15 -2.73 9.48 -8.59
CA GLU A 15 -2.09 10.80 -8.56
C GLU A 15 -0.65 10.71 -8.05
N ARG A 16 -0.44 10.04 -6.91
CA ARG A 16 0.90 9.89 -6.31
C ARG A 16 1.86 9.12 -7.20
N VAL A 17 1.40 8.03 -7.81
CA VAL A 17 2.23 7.24 -8.74
C VAL A 17 2.56 8.02 -10.01
N GLN A 18 1.62 8.83 -10.52
CA GLN A 18 1.90 9.71 -11.66
C GLN A 18 2.89 10.83 -11.29
N ALA A 19 2.76 11.42 -10.10
CA ALA A 19 3.67 12.45 -9.61
C ALA A 19 5.11 11.93 -9.42
N ALA A 20 5.29 10.64 -9.10
CA ALA A 20 6.60 9.99 -9.02
C ALA A 20 7.29 9.81 -10.39
N GLY A 21 6.61 10.10 -11.50
CA GLY A 21 7.19 10.22 -12.85
C GLY A 21 7.45 8.91 -13.58
N SER A 22 7.69 7.79 -12.89
CA SER A 22 7.92 6.49 -13.56
C SER A 22 7.43 5.29 -12.75
N GLN A 23 6.38 4.63 -13.25
CA GLN A 23 5.91 3.35 -12.73
C GLN A 23 6.99 2.26 -12.80
N ARG A 24 7.83 2.29 -13.85
CA ARG A 24 8.90 1.30 -14.03
C ARG A 24 9.99 1.46 -12.98
N TRP A 25 10.34 2.70 -12.66
CA TRP A 25 11.27 3.00 -11.58
C TRP A 25 10.71 2.56 -10.23
N LEU A 26 9.46 2.93 -9.93
CA LEU A 26 8.77 2.55 -8.70
C LEU A 26 8.73 1.03 -8.53
N ALA A 27 8.32 0.30 -9.58
CA ALA A 27 8.32 -1.16 -9.63
C ALA A 27 9.70 -1.77 -9.37
N GLY A 28 10.75 -1.18 -9.95
CA GLY A 28 12.14 -1.62 -9.77
C GLY A 28 12.65 -1.44 -8.34
N GLN A 29 12.28 -0.35 -7.67
CA GLN A 29 12.66 -0.08 -6.28
C GLN A 29 12.12 -1.13 -5.31
N ILE A 30 10.89 -1.58 -5.54
CA ILE A 30 10.16 -2.45 -4.59
C ILE A 30 10.09 -3.91 -5.05
N GLY A 31 10.71 -4.24 -6.17
CA GLY A 31 10.80 -5.62 -6.66
C GLY A 31 9.48 -6.21 -7.18
N ILE A 32 8.57 -5.39 -7.72
CA ILE A 32 7.32 -5.86 -8.34
C ILE A 32 7.26 -5.56 -9.83
N SER A 33 6.26 -6.11 -10.53
CA SER A 33 6.08 -5.79 -11.94
C SER A 33 5.41 -4.41 -12.12
N PRO A 34 5.79 -3.61 -13.13
CA PRO A 34 5.08 -2.37 -13.46
C PRO A 34 3.60 -2.61 -13.76
N THR A 35 3.27 -3.78 -14.34
CA THR A 35 1.90 -4.23 -14.56
C THR A 35 1.10 -4.33 -13.27
N ALA A 36 1.70 -4.80 -12.18
CA ALA A 36 1.00 -4.88 -10.89
C ALA A 36 0.61 -3.49 -10.37
N ILE A 37 1.49 -2.50 -10.49
CA ILE A 37 1.21 -1.10 -10.14
C ILE A 37 0.07 -0.55 -11.01
N ASN A 38 0.15 -0.75 -12.32
CA ASN A 38 -0.87 -0.29 -13.25
C ASN A 38 -2.24 -0.92 -12.96
N LEU A 39 -2.29 -2.22 -12.62
CA LEU A 39 -3.54 -2.88 -12.23
C LEU A 39 -4.14 -2.30 -10.94
N LEU A 40 -3.31 -1.87 -9.99
CA LEU A 40 -3.76 -1.20 -8.77
C LEU A 40 -4.33 0.19 -9.09
N MET A 41 -3.61 0.99 -9.88
CA MET A 41 -4.10 2.33 -10.28
C MET A 41 -5.41 2.28 -11.06
N GLN A 42 -5.61 1.25 -11.89
CA GLN A 42 -6.84 1.05 -12.66
C GLN A 42 -7.99 0.46 -11.83
N GLY A 43 -7.76 0.09 -10.56
CA GLY A 43 -8.73 -0.62 -9.74
C GLY A 43 -9.07 -2.04 -10.21
N LYS A 44 -8.39 -2.55 -11.26
CA LYS A 44 -8.53 -3.94 -11.73
C LYS A 44 -8.00 -4.95 -10.71
N ARG A 45 -7.10 -4.48 -9.85
CA ARG A 45 -6.67 -5.16 -8.63
C ARG A 45 -6.86 -4.19 -7.49
N THR A 46 -7.49 -4.63 -6.41
CA THR A 46 -7.77 -3.78 -5.24
C THR A 46 -7.00 -4.20 -4.00
N THR A 47 -6.30 -5.35 -4.02
CA THR A 47 -5.58 -5.89 -2.87
C THR A 47 -4.14 -6.29 -3.18
N VAL A 48 -3.25 -6.09 -2.22
CA VAL A 48 -1.84 -6.49 -2.26
C VAL A 48 -1.40 -7.01 -0.90
N ARG A 49 -0.25 -7.68 -0.87
CA ARG A 49 0.41 -8.05 0.39
C ARG A 49 0.86 -6.79 1.14
N VAL A 50 0.89 -6.86 2.47
CA VAL A 50 1.31 -5.74 3.34
C VAL A 50 2.72 -5.24 3.00
N ASP A 51 3.66 -6.15 2.74
CA ASP A 51 5.04 -5.81 2.37
C ASP A 51 5.11 -4.98 1.08
N THR A 52 4.29 -5.34 0.09
CA THR A 52 4.19 -4.64 -1.19
C THR A 52 3.58 -3.25 -1.00
N ALA A 53 2.52 -3.14 -0.19
CA ALA A 53 1.91 -1.85 0.12
C ALA A 53 2.87 -0.91 0.84
N ALA A 54 3.57 -1.40 1.87
CA ALA A 54 4.58 -0.65 2.60
C ALA A 54 5.70 -0.17 1.65
N GLY A 55 6.19 -1.04 0.76
CA GLY A 55 7.18 -0.66 -0.24
C GLY A 55 6.68 0.45 -1.18
N ILE A 56 5.43 0.38 -1.64
CA ILE A 56 4.82 1.42 -2.49
C ILE A 56 4.77 2.75 -1.72
N GLU A 57 4.27 2.74 -0.48
CA GLU A 57 4.14 3.96 0.33
C GLU A 57 5.50 4.58 0.67
N ASP A 58 6.47 3.75 1.05
CA ASP A 58 7.84 4.18 1.35
C ASP A 58 8.52 4.79 0.10
N ALA A 59 8.38 4.15 -1.07
CA ALA A 59 8.96 4.64 -2.33
C ALA A 59 8.27 5.90 -2.87
N LEU A 60 7.01 6.14 -2.51
CA LEU A 60 6.28 7.38 -2.82
C LEU A 60 6.49 8.47 -1.77
N GLY A 61 7.21 8.19 -0.68
CA GLY A 61 7.46 9.13 0.41
C GLY A 61 6.18 9.53 1.15
N VAL A 62 5.19 8.62 1.25
CA VAL A 62 3.92 8.87 1.96
C VAL A 62 3.84 8.05 3.25
N PRO A 63 3.09 8.53 4.27
CA PRO A 63 2.89 7.76 5.49
C PRO A 63 2.25 6.41 5.21
N ARG A 64 2.68 5.38 5.96
CA ARG A 64 2.08 4.05 5.87
C ARG A 64 0.61 4.08 6.28
N GLY A 65 -0.25 3.39 5.53
CA GLY A 65 -1.70 3.39 5.75
C GLY A 65 -2.45 4.57 5.15
N SER A 66 -1.75 5.43 4.38
CA SER A 66 -2.39 6.55 3.67
C SER A 66 -3.05 6.11 2.37
N LEU A 67 -2.46 5.15 1.66
CA LEU A 67 -2.95 4.63 0.37
C LEU A 67 -3.57 3.24 0.49
N PHE A 68 -3.19 2.48 1.51
CA PHE A 68 -3.68 1.13 1.76
C PHE A 68 -4.29 0.99 3.15
N VAL A 69 -5.25 0.08 3.30
CA VAL A 69 -5.90 -0.23 4.58
C VAL A 69 -6.12 -1.73 4.70
N PHE A 70 -6.07 -2.27 5.91
CA PHE A 70 -6.40 -3.67 6.13
C PHE A 70 -7.84 -3.95 5.72
N THR A 71 -8.03 -5.06 5.00
CA THR A 71 -9.38 -5.53 4.62
C THR A 71 -10.17 -5.94 5.85
N ASP A 72 -9.47 -6.44 6.87
CA ASP A 72 -10.03 -6.92 8.12
C ASP A 72 -9.21 -6.34 9.28
N LEU A 73 -9.79 -5.36 9.97
CA LEU A 73 -9.13 -4.68 11.10
C LEU A 73 -8.97 -5.63 12.30
N ASP A 74 -9.77 -6.70 12.38
CA ASP A 74 -9.71 -7.69 13.46
C ASP A 74 -8.44 -8.55 13.37
N LEU A 75 -7.88 -8.72 12.16
CA LEU A 75 -6.57 -9.37 11.97
C LEU A 75 -5.41 -8.52 12.50
N VAL A 76 -5.60 -7.21 12.58
CA VAL A 76 -4.60 -6.25 13.06
C VAL A 76 -4.75 -6.03 14.56
N GLY A 77 -5.96 -6.10 15.10
CA GLY A 77 -6.26 -5.85 16.53
C GLY A 77 -5.31 -6.50 17.55
N PRO A 78 -4.84 -7.75 17.36
CA PRO A 78 -3.85 -8.36 18.27
C PRO A 78 -2.45 -7.72 18.24
N TYR A 79 -2.11 -7.05 17.14
CA TYR A 79 -0.77 -6.53 16.83
C TYR A 79 -0.72 -4.99 16.75
N ALA A 80 -1.84 -4.32 16.50
CA ALA A 80 -2.03 -2.87 16.57
C ALA A 80 -2.48 -2.45 17.96
N ARG A 81 -2.13 -3.21 19.00
CA ARG A 81 -2.23 -2.72 20.38
C ARG A 81 -1.38 -1.47 20.44
N ASP A 82 -2.08 -0.36 20.36
CA ASP A 82 -1.62 0.96 20.69
C ASP A 82 -0.68 0.87 21.90
N GLU A 83 0.44 1.59 21.81
CA GLU A 83 1.23 2.05 22.95
C GLU A 83 0.39 3.03 23.82
N VAL A 84 -0.86 2.68 24.12
CA VAL A 84 -1.80 3.43 24.92
C VAL A 84 -2.18 2.52 26.08
N ASP A 85 -1.23 2.35 26.99
CA ASP A 85 -1.44 2.20 28.44
C ASP A 85 -0.08 2.14 29.17
N ALA A 86 0.75 3.15 28.90
CA ALA A 86 1.86 3.52 29.78
C ALA A 86 1.75 5.02 30.09
N ALA A 87 0.65 5.40 30.75
CA ALA A 87 0.47 6.70 31.39
C ALA A 87 -0.09 6.48 32.80
#